data_AF-A0A957JM43-F1
#
_entry.id   AF-A0A957JM43-F1
#
_cell.length_a   1.000
_cell.length_b   1.000
_cell.length_c   1.000
_cell.angle_alpha   90.00
_cell.angle_beta   90.00
_cell.angle_gamma   90.00
#
_symmetry.space_group_name_H-M   'P 1'
#
loop_
_entity.id
_entity.type
_entity.pdbx_description
1 polymer ?
#
loop_
_entity_poly.entity_id
_entity_poly.type
_entity_poly.pdbx_seq_one_letter_code
_entity_poly.pdbx_strand_id
1 'polypeptide(L)'
;MGHGYLLGSFLSPLSNKRSDAYGGSLENRMRFPLAVLAAVRGVWPQERPLAVALNITDWAKGGIEEMEGVAMAQVLKECGVDLLLPLAGQTTVDEQPTYGAGFLTTLSELVRHEAGLPTIVGGYLRTTGEVNSVLAAGRADLCVMS
;
A
#
# COMPACT_ATOMS: atom_id res chain seq x y z
N MET A 1 -2.95 -6.30 1.53
CA MET A 1 -2.91 -6.33 0.05
C MET A 1 -1.50 -6.03 -0.45
N GLY A 2 -0.48 -6.66 0.13
CA GLY A 2 0.93 -6.39 -0.22
C GLY A 2 1.75 -7.68 -0.21
N HIS A 3 3.03 -7.53 -0.52
CA HIS A 3 4.04 -8.60 -0.55
C HIS A 3 3.67 -9.82 -1.41
N GLY A 4 3.01 -9.61 -2.56
CA GLY A 4 2.65 -10.70 -3.47
C GLY A 4 1.70 -11.79 -2.91
N TYR A 5 1.22 -11.67 -1.65
CA TYR A 5 0.19 -12.57 -1.12
C TYR A 5 -1.12 -12.42 -1.89
N LEU A 6 -2.12 -13.27 -1.62
CA LEU A 6 -3.34 -13.39 -2.43
C LEU A 6 -3.93 -12.08 -2.95
N LEU A 7 -4.21 -11.09 -2.09
CA LEU A 7 -4.77 -9.83 -2.57
C LEU A 7 -3.75 -8.99 -3.35
N GLY A 8 -2.47 -9.02 -2.96
CA GLY A 8 -1.40 -8.36 -3.70
C GLY A 8 -1.14 -9.01 -5.06
N SER A 9 -1.33 -10.33 -5.19
CA SER A 9 -1.14 -11.03 -6.47
C SER A 9 -2.24 -10.75 -7.49
N PHE A 10 -3.45 -10.37 -7.04
CA PHE A 10 -4.48 -9.84 -7.94
C PHE A 10 -4.12 -8.42 -8.41
N LEU A 11 -3.53 -7.62 -7.52
CA LEU A 11 -3.15 -6.24 -7.83
C LEU A 11 -1.97 -6.17 -8.77
N SER A 12 -0.96 -7.02 -8.65
CA SER A 12 0.24 -6.86 -9.50
C SER A 12 0.02 -7.40 -10.91
N PRO A 13 0.35 -6.63 -11.97
CA PRO A 13 0.37 -7.15 -13.32
C PRO A 13 1.45 -8.22 -13.54
N LEU A 14 2.43 -8.39 -12.65
CA LEU A 14 3.44 -9.46 -12.75
C LEU A 14 2.84 -10.83 -12.50
N SER A 15 1.93 -10.93 -11.53
CA SER A 15 1.31 -12.19 -11.12
C SER A 15 -0.09 -12.38 -11.70
N ASN A 16 -0.85 -11.30 -11.93
CA ASN A 16 -2.16 -11.36 -12.55
C ASN A 16 -2.11 -11.15 -14.07
N LYS A 17 -2.08 -12.26 -14.81
CA LYS A 17 -2.13 -12.29 -16.28
C LYS A 17 -3.50 -12.69 -16.83
N ARG A 18 -4.57 -12.58 -16.03
CA ARG A 18 -5.91 -12.97 -16.44
C ARG A 18 -6.45 -12.04 -17.53
N SER A 19 -7.31 -12.59 -18.38
CA SER A 19 -8.05 -11.86 -19.43
C SER A 19 -9.54 -11.71 -19.13
N ASP A 20 -9.99 -12.14 -17.95
CA ASP A 20 -11.38 -11.98 -17.51
C ASP A 20 -11.56 -10.67 -16.72
N ALA A 21 -12.73 -10.50 -16.10
CA ALA A 21 -13.09 -9.30 -15.35
C ALA A 21 -12.23 -9.01 -14.10
N TYR A 22 -11.28 -9.89 -13.77
CA TYR A 22 -10.39 -9.76 -12.60
C TYR A 22 -8.93 -9.53 -12.97
N GLY A 23 -8.60 -9.34 -14.26
CA GLY A 23 -7.24 -9.00 -14.71
C GLY A 23 -7.20 -8.01 -15.87
N GLY A 24 -5.98 -7.69 -16.31
CA GLY A 24 -5.73 -6.66 -17.34
C GLY A 24 -5.67 -5.27 -16.73
N SER A 25 -6.74 -4.49 -16.89
CA SER A 25 -6.80 -3.10 -16.43
C SER A 25 -6.67 -2.99 -14.91
N LEU A 26 -6.28 -1.80 -14.44
CA LEU A 26 -6.18 -1.50 -13.00
C LEU A 26 -7.51 -1.78 -12.28
N GLU A 27 -8.63 -1.35 -12.85
CA GLU A 27 -9.97 -1.52 -12.29
C GLU A 27 -10.32 -2.99 -12.13
N ASN A 28 -9.99 -3.83 -13.10
CA ASN A 28 -10.23 -5.27 -13.02
C ASN A 28 -9.34 -5.94 -11.98
N ARG A 29 -8.06 -5.58 -11.90
CA ARG A 29 -7.12 -6.09 -10.89
C ARG A 29 -7.54 -5.72 -9.47
N MET A 30 -8.10 -4.52 -9.28
CA MET A 30 -8.65 -4.07 -7.99
C MET A 30 -10.00 -4.69 -7.64
N ARG A 31 -10.75 -5.23 -8.61
CA ARG A 31 -12.12 -5.71 -8.41
C ARG A 31 -12.26 -6.70 -7.25
N PHE A 32 -11.40 -7.71 -7.19
CA PHE A 32 -11.46 -8.71 -6.11
C PHE A 32 -10.99 -8.15 -4.75
N PRO A 33 -9.82 -7.47 -4.65
CA PRO A 33 -9.42 -6.78 -3.41
C PRO A 33 -10.48 -5.82 -2.86
N LEU A 34 -11.14 -5.04 -3.72
CA LEU A 34 -12.20 -4.11 -3.31
C LEU A 34 -13.47 -4.83 -2.86
N ALA A 35 -13.84 -5.95 -3.49
CA ALA A 35 -14.96 -6.77 -3.03
C ALA A 35 -14.71 -7.33 -1.62
N VAL A 36 -13.47 -7.75 -1.33
CA VAL A 36 -13.06 -8.19 0.02
C VAL A 36 -13.11 -7.02 1.00
N LEU A 37 -12.57 -5.86 0.63
CA LEU A 37 -12.62 -4.66 1.47
C LEU A 37 -14.07 -4.29 1.82
N ALA A 38 -14.97 -4.25 0.83
CA ALA A 38 -16.37 -3.91 1.03
C ALA A 38 -17.06 -4.89 1.99
N ALA A 39 -16.80 -6.19 1.85
CA ALA A 39 -17.34 -7.21 2.75
C ALA A 39 -16.84 -7.03 4.19
N VAL A 40 -15.55 -6.76 4.39
CA VAL A 40 -14.96 -6.48 5.72
C VAL A 40 -15.54 -5.19 6.29
N ARG A 41 -15.56 -4.11 5.52
CA ARG A 41 -16.05 -2.79 5.95
C ARG A 41 -17.54 -2.83 6.33
N GLY A 42 -18.33 -3.68 5.68
CA GLY A 42 -19.75 -3.89 5.96
C GLY A 42 -20.05 -4.54 7.31
N VAL A 43 -19.08 -5.24 7.91
CA VAL A 43 -19.24 -5.87 9.24
C VAL A 43 -18.37 -5.25 10.33
N TRP A 44 -17.32 -4.50 9.95
CA TRP A 44 -16.45 -3.80 10.89
C TRP A 44 -17.17 -2.58 11.48
N PRO A 45 -17.08 -2.31 12.81
CA PRO A 45 -17.72 -1.14 13.43
C PRO A 45 -17.24 0.18 12.81
N GLN A 46 -18.17 1.08 12.50
CA GLN A 46 -17.89 2.32 11.75
C GLN A 46 -17.00 3.29 12.52
N GLU A 47 -17.07 3.27 13.85
CA GLU A 47 -16.27 4.08 14.75
C GLU A 47 -14.83 3.58 14.94
N ARG A 48 -14.49 2.40 14.37
CA ARG A 48 -13.15 1.81 14.47
C ARG A 48 -12.39 1.97 13.15
N PRO A 49 -11.11 2.38 13.20
CA PRO A 49 -10.31 2.52 12.00
C PRO A 49 -10.11 1.17 11.31
N LEU A 50 -10.09 1.19 9.99
CA LEU A 50 -9.72 0.07 9.13
C LEU A 50 -8.46 0.46 8.35
N ALA A 51 -7.38 -0.27 8.61
CA ALA A 51 -6.11 -0.09 7.91
C ALA A 51 -5.92 -1.14 6.81
N VAL A 52 -5.30 -0.74 5.71
CA VAL A 52 -4.89 -1.65 4.63
C VAL A 52 -3.40 -1.51 4.37
N ALA A 53 -2.70 -2.64 4.29
CA ALA A 53 -1.35 -2.67 3.76
C ALA A 53 -1.37 -2.85 2.23
N LEU A 54 -0.62 -2.03 1.49
CA LEU A 54 -0.62 -2.01 0.02
C LEU A 54 0.81 -1.86 -0.51
N ASN A 55 1.18 -2.67 -1.51
CA ASN A 55 2.39 -2.38 -2.29
C ASN A 55 2.14 -1.13 -3.14
N ILE A 56 2.87 -0.05 -2.87
CA ILE A 56 2.84 1.16 -3.70
C ILE A 56 3.64 0.94 -4.98
N THR A 57 4.64 0.06 -4.93
CA THR A 57 5.44 -0.35 -6.09
C THR A 57 5.87 -1.80 -5.91
N ASP A 58 5.99 -2.54 -7.01
CA ASP A 58 6.59 -3.87 -7.00
C ASP A 58 8.11 -3.84 -7.12
N TRP A 59 8.71 -2.66 -7.35
CA TRP A 59 10.14 -2.49 -7.64
C TRP A 59 10.68 -3.39 -8.76
N ALA A 60 9.81 -3.81 -9.67
CA ALA A 60 10.15 -4.67 -10.79
C ALA A 60 9.55 -4.10 -12.07
N LYS A 61 10.28 -4.23 -13.17
CA LYS A 61 9.84 -3.76 -14.48
C LYS A 61 8.53 -4.46 -14.88
N GLY A 62 7.52 -3.66 -15.24
CA GLY A 62 6.20 -4.17 -15.63
C GLY A 62 5.35 -4.67 -14.46
N GLY A 63 5.73 -4.34 -13.22
CA GLY A 63 4.90 -4.44 -12.03
C GLY A 63 4.14 -3.17 -11.73
N ILE A 64 3.63 -3.07 -10.50
CA ILE A 64 2.99 -1.85 -10.00
C ILE A 64 4.04 -0.74 -9.94
N GLU A 65 3.75 0.39 -10.59
CA GLU A 65 4.54 1.63 -10.48
C GLU A 65 3.95 2.55 -9.40
N GLU A 66 4.78 3.44 -8.84
CA GLU A 66 4.40 4.24 -7.67
C GLU A 66 3.10 5.04 -7.84
N MET A 67 2.92 5.71 -8.99
CA MET A 67 1.70 6.47 -9.26
C MET A 67 0.47 5.58 -9.48
N GLU A 68 0.67 4.35 -9.97
CA GLU A 68 -0.41 3.37 -10.03
C GLU A 68 -0.80 2.93 -8.60
N GLY A 69 0.18 2.70 -7.72
CA GLY A 69 -0.06 2.43 -6.30
C GLY A 69 -0.75 3.58 -5.57
N VAL A 70 -0.42 4.83 -5.90
CA VAL A 70 -1.13 6.03 -5.40
C VAL A 70 -2.57 6.06 -5.88
N ALA A 71 -2.83 5.76 -7.16
CA ALA A 71 -4.21 5.67 -7.67
C ALA A 71 -5.01 4.58 -6.95
N MET A 72 -4.40 3.42 -6.67
CA MET A 72 -5.02 2.39 -5.82
C MET A 72 -5.33 2.92 -4.41
N ALA A 73 -4.40 3.68 -3.80
CA ALA A 73 -4.60 4.28 -2.48
C ALA A 73 -5.76 5.29 -2.45
N GLN A 74 -5.93 6.09 -3.51
CA GLN A 74 -7.08 7.00 -3.67
C GLN A 74 -8.40 6.24 -3.71
N VAL A 75 -8.47 5.16 -4.50
CA VAL A 75 -9.67 4.31 -4.56
C VAL A 75 -9.97 3.65 -3.21
N LEU A 76 -8.94 3.18 -2.50
CA LEU A 76 -9.09 2.61 -1.16
C LEU A 76 -9.64 3.63 -0.15
N LYS A 77 -9.17 4.88 -0.22
CA LYS A 77 -9.70 5.99 0.59
C LYS A 77 -11.18 6.23 0.31
N GLU A 78 -11.57 6.30 -0.96
CA GLU A 78 -12.98 6.45 -1.36
C GLU A 78 -13.86 5.28 -0.88
N CYS A 79 -13.26 4.10 -0.74
CA CYS A 79 -13.92 2.89 -0.22
C CYS A 79 -13.93 2.79 1.32
N GLY A 80 -13.51 3.84 2.04
CA GLY A 80 -13.58 3.91 3.51
C GLY A 80 -12.42 3.24 4.23
N VAL A 81 -11.24 3.18 3.61
CA VAL A 81 -9.98 2.90 4.33
C VAL A 81 -9.55 4.16 5.07
N ASP A 82 -9.23 4.01 6.36
CA ASP A 82 -8.86 5.12 7.23
C ASP A 82 -7.33 5.35 7.28
N LEU A 83 -6.56 4.27 7.13
CA LEU A 83 -5.11 4.26 7.25
C LEU A 83 -4.48 3.33 6.21
N LEU A 84 -3.36 3.73 5.62
CA LEU A 84 -2.59 2.88 4.71
C LEU A 84 -1.20 2.58 5.25
N LEU A 85 -0.80 1.32 5.20
CA LEU A 85 0.58 0.88 5.45
C LEU A 85 1.25 0.66 4.07
N PRO A 86 2.07 1.59 3.59
CA PRO A 86 2.71 1.47 2.28
C PRO A 86 3.85 0.46 2.38
N LEU A 87 3.81 -0.50 1.47
CA LEU A 87 4.79 -1.55 1.29
C LEU A 87 5.39 -1.45 -0.12
N ALA A 88 6.44 -2.23 -0.37
CA ALA A 88 7.02 -2.35 -1.69
C ALA A 88 7.55 -3.77 -1.92
N GLY A 89 7.50 -4.22 -3.16
CA GLY A 89 8.15 -5.46 -3.58
C GLY A 89 7.56 -6.74 -2.98
N GLN A 90 8.40 -7.77 -2.89
CA GLN A 90 8.08 -9.16 -2.52
C GLN A 90 7.04 -9.82 -3.43
N THR A 91 6.79 -9.25 -4.60
CA THR A 91 5.89 -9.81 -5.62
C THR A 91 6.61 -10.74 -6.59
N THR A 92 7.91 -10.49 -6.83
CA THR A 92 8.79 -11.29 -7.69
C THR A 92 10.20 -11.30 -7.12
N VAL A 93 11.00 -12.29 -7.52
CA VAL A 93 12.43 -12.36 -7.19
C VAL A 93 13.29 -11.40 -8.01
N ASP A 94 12.76 -10.88 -9.12
CA ASP A 94 13.45 -9.96 -10.03
C ASP A 94 13.35 -8.48 -9.59
N GLU A 95 12.88 -8.23 -8.37
CA GLU A 95 12.76 -6.88 -7.82
C GLU A 95 14.13 -6.22 -7.65
N GLN A 96 14.16 -4.90 -7.81
CA GLN A 96 15.35 -4.06 -7.63
C GLN A 96 15.07 -3.04 -6.52
N PRO A 97 15.05 -3.50 -5.25
CA PRO A 97 14.72 -2.65 -4.12
C PRO A 97 15.80 -1.60 -3.90
N THR A 98 15.36 -0.38 -3.60
CA THR A 98 16.27 0.69 -3.13
C THR A 98 16.18 0.78 -1.62
N TYR A 99 17.01 -0.01 -0.92
CA TYR A 99 17.04 -0.03 0.53
C TYR A 99 17.86 1.14 1.12
N GLY A 100 17.38 1.67 2.24
CA GLY A 100 17.99 2.76 3.01
C GLY A 100 17.24 2.98 4.33
N ALA A 101 17.75 3.88 5.19
CA ALA A 101 17.06 4.25 6.42
C ALA A 101 15.72 4.92 6.08
N GLY A 102 14.60 4.38 6.61
CA GLY A 102 13.26 4.88 6.27
C GLY A 102 12.90 4.71 4.80
N PHE A 103 13.33 3.63 4.15
CA PHE A 103 13.09 3.43 2.71
C PHE A 103 11.60 3.41 2.32
N LEU A 104 10.69 3.05 3.25
CA LEU A 104 9.24 3.15 3.05
C LEU A 104 8.69 4.54 3.39
N THR A 105 9.46 5.38 4.07
CA THR A 105 9.05 6.74 4.47
C THR A 105 8.78 7.61 3.25
N THR A 106 9.54 7.45 2.16
CA THR A 106 9.28 8.18 0.91
C THR A 106 7.93 7.76 0.28
N LEU A 107 7.59 6.47 0.31
CA LEU A 107 6.30 5.97 -0.19
C LEU A 107 5.15 6.44 0.70
N SER A 108 5.37 6.50 2.02
CA SER A 108 4.43 7.07 2.98
C SER A 108 4.17 8.55 2.71
N GLU A 109 5.22 9.34 2.53
CA GLU A 109 5.11 10.76 2.18
C GLU A 109 4.34 10.94 0.86
N LEU A 110 4.68 10.16 -0.16
CA LEU A 110 4.00 10.17 -1.46
C LEU A 110 2.50 9.89 -1.33
N VAL A 111 2.10 8.82 -0.63
CA VAL A 111 0.68 8.48 -0.44
C VAL A 111 -0.05 9.58 0.34
N ARG A 112 0.55 10.12 1.40
CA ARG A 112 -0.08 11.20 2.17
C ARG A 112 -0.32 12.44 1.31
N HIS A 113 0.64 12.81 0.48
CA HIS A 113 0.57 14.03 -0.32
C HIS A 113 -0.37 13.87 -1.52
N GLU A 114 -0.24 12.77 -2.26
CA GLU A 114 -0.96 12.58 -3.53
C GLU A 114 -2.32 11.90 -3.37
N ALA A 115 -2.46 10.97 -2.41
CA ALA A 115 -3.75 10.32 -2.12
C ALA A 115 -4.53 11.00 -0.98
N GLY A 116 -3.85 11.80 -0.15
CA GLY A 116 -4.46 12.42 1.02
C GLY A 116 -4.99 11.39 2.02
N LEU A 117 -4.40 10.19 2.06
CA LEU A 117 -4.77 9.10 2.96
C LEU A 117 -3.74 9.01 4.08
N PRO A 118 -4.15 9.07 5.37
CA PRO A 118 -3.22 8.94 6.47
C PRO A 118 -2.45 7.62 6.41
N THR A 119 -1.18 7.65 6.79
CA THR A 119 -0.30 6.49 6.69
C THR A 119 0.29 6.05 8.02
N ILE A 120 0.47 4.75 8.11
CA ILE A 120 1.32 4.09 9.09
C ILE A 120 2.61 3.75 8.35
N VAL A 121 3.80 3.99 8.93
CA VAL A 121 5.06 3.59 8.29
C VAL A 121 5.94 2.76 9.21
N GLY A 122 6.58 1.74 8.65
CA GLY A 122 7.63 0.96 9.29
C GLY A 122 8.89 0.96 8.43
N GLY A 123 9.71 -0.09 8.55
CA GLY A 123 10.90 -0.25 7.70
C GLY A 123 12.15 0.40 8.31
N TYR A 124 12.72 -0.28 9.31
CA TYR A 124 13.97 0.08 10.00
C TYR A 124 13.93 1.37 10.83
N LEU A 125 12.80 1.68 11.47
CA LEU A 125 12.73 2.68 12.55
C LEU A 125 13.06 2.00 13.88
N ARG A 126 14.27 2.21 14.41
CA ARG A 126 14.81 1.49 15.58
C ARG A 126 14.84 2.33 16.84
N THR A 127 14.79 3.65 16.70
CA THR A 127 14.89 4.59 17.82
C THR A 127 13.70 5.53 17.86
N THR A 128 13.38 6.03 19.05
CA THR A 128 12.37 7.07 19.22
C THR A 128 12.75 8.38 18.52
N GLY A 129 14.06 8.65 18.36
CA GLY A 129 14.56 9.80 17.59
C GLY A 129 14.21 9.72 16.11
N GLU A 130 14.34 8.55 15.48
CA GLU A 130 13.93 8.32 14.09
C GLU A 130 12.41 8.48 13.93
N VAL A 131 11.63 7.90 14.84
CA VAL A 131 10.16 8.04 14.86
C VAL A 131 9.75 9.51 14.97
N ASN A 132 10.32 10.25 15.93
CA ASN A 132 10.04 11.67 16.10
C ASN A 132 10.40 12.48 14.86
N SER A 133 11.50 12.14 14.19
CA SER A 133 11.91 12.81 12.95
C SER A 133 10.92 12.57 11.81
N VAL A 134 10.41 11.34 11.65
CA VAL A 134 9.40 11.00 10.65
C VAL A 134 8.09 11.74 10.90
N LEU A 135 7.60 11.75 12.13
CA LEU A 135 6.34 12.39 12.49
C LEU A 135 6.44 13.92 12.42
N ALA A 136 7.52 14.51 12.94
CA ALA A 136 7.72 15.96 12.92
C ALA A 136 7.89 16.51 11.50
N ALA A 137 8.48 15.72 10.59
CA ALA A 137 8.57 16.06 9.18
C ALA A 137 7.27 15.84 8.40
N GLY A 138 6.21 15.32 9.04
CA GLY A 138 4.95 15.01 8.38
C GLY A 138 5.07 13.90 7.34
N ARG A 139 5.99 12.95 7.52
CA ARG A 139 6.19 11.85 6.54
C ARG A 139 5.33 10.62 6.82
N ALA A 140 4.70 10.56 7.99
CA ALA A 140 3.70 9.56 8.37
C ALA A 140 2.80 10.12 9.48
N ASP A 141 1.62 9.52 9.68
CA ASP A 141 0.73 9.84 10.80
C ASP A 141 0.96 8.90 11.99
N LEU A 142 1.41 7.67 11.71
CA LEU A 142 1.79 6.66 12.70
C LEU A 142 3.09 5.97 12.29
N CYS A 143 3.87 5.54 13.27
CA CYS A 143 5.07 4.72 13.05
C CYS A 143 4.91 3.36 13.74
N VAL A 144 5.38 2.30 13.09
CA VAL A 144 5.49 0.96 13.66
C VAL A 144 6.96 0.66 13.91
N MET A 145 7.28 0.29 15.15
CA MET A 145 8.60 -0.19 15.55
C MET A 145 8.53 -1.72 15.67
N SER A 146 9.49 -2.40 15.06
CA SER A 146 9.60 -3.87 15.03
C SER A 146 11.02 -4.32 15.29
#